data_AF-A0A432S289-F1
#
_entry.id   AF-A0A432S289-F1
#
_cell.length_a   1.000
_cell.length_b   1.000
_cell.length_c   1.000
_cell.angle_alpha   90.00
_cell.angle_beta   90.00
_cell.angle_gamma   90.00
#
_symmetry.space_group_name_H-M   'P 1'
#
loop_
_entity.id
_entity.type
_entity.pdbx_description
1 polymer ?
#
loop_
_entity_poly.entity_id
_entity_poly.type
_entity_poly.pdbx_seq_one_letter_code
_entity_poly.pdbx_strand_id
1 'polypeptide(L)' 'YYTWFAGFFPVIKPKYTIVILFDEPQKLYEEEKIGGGSVSAPILKDLVDRIMFYKKIKPDKGSD' A
#
# COMPACT_ATOMS: atom_id res chain seq x y z
N TYR A 1 -8.90 15.80 -7.63
CA TYR A 1 -7.78 15.70 -6.65
C TYR A 1 -7.13 14.36 -6.88
N TYR A 2 -5.82 14.32 -7.14
CA TYR A 2 -5.12 13.06 -7.35
C TYR A 2 -4.41 12.67 -6.07
N THR A 3 -4.50 11.39 -5.71
CA THR A 3 -3.66 10.86 -4.66
C THR A 3 -2.97 9.61 -5.12
N TRP A 4 -1.68 9.49 -4.78
CA TRP A 4 -0.86 8.40 -5.27
C TRP A 4 0.12 7.96 -4.20
N PHE A 5 0.49 6.69 -4.29
CA PHE A 5 1.51 6.09 -3.46
C PHE A 5 2.50 5.36 -4.36
N ALA A 6 3.78 5.55 -4.12
CA ALA A 6 4.82 4.73 -4.73
C ALA A 6 5.75 4.17 -3.66
N GLY A 7 6.13 2.91 -3.84
CA GLY A 7 7.03 2.22 -2.93
C GLY A 7 7.59 0.95 -3.53
N PHE A 8 8.39 0.25 -2.73
CA PHE A 8 8.99 -1.02 -3.11
C PHE A 8 9.01 -1.98 -1.93
N PHE A 9 9.03 -3.27 -2.22
CA PHE A 9 9.15 -4.33 -1.24
C PHE A 9 9.80 -5.59 -1.86
N PRO A 10 10.40 -6.48 -1.06
CA PRO A 10 10.83 -6.29 0.34
C PRO A 10 11.85 -5.15 0.49
N VAL A 11 12.01 -4.58 1.69
CA VAL A 11 12.92 -3.46 1.98
C VAL A 11 14.39 -3.90 1.91
N ILE A 12 14.73 -5.09 2.43
CA ILE A 12 16.13 -5.55 2.51
C ILE A 12 16.66 -5.89 1.10
N LYS A 13 15.86 -6.60 0.31
CA LYS A 13 16.18 -6.96 -1.07
C LYS A 13 14.98 -6.67 -1.97
N PRO A 14 14.86 -5.43 -2.48
CA PRO A 14 13.73 -5.01 -3.31
C PRO A 14 13.56 -5.91 -4.53
N LYS A 15 12.32 -6.36 -4.74
CA LYS A 15 11.95 -7.20 -5.90
C LYS A 15 10.75 -6.64 -6.67
N TYR A 16 9.94 -5.83 -6.01
CA TYR A 16 8.70 -5.29 -6.56
C TYR A 16 8.66 -3.78 -6.34
N THR A 17 8.22 -3.07 -7.37
CA THR A 17 7.82 -1.67 -7.30
C THR A 17 6.30 -1.62 -7.40
N ILE A 18 5.67 -0.85 -6.52
CA ILE A 18 4.23 -0.59 -6.56
C ILE A 18 4.03 0.91 -6.77
N VAL A 19 3.13 1.23 -7.69
CA VAL A 19 2.55 2.56 -7.86
C VAL A 19 1.04 2.38 -7.82
N ILE A 20 0.37 3.11 -6.93
CA ILE A 20 -1.08 3.15 -6.80
C ILE A 20 -1.50 4.59 -7.06
N LEU A 21 -2.45 4.77 -7.98
CA LEU A 21 -3.04 6.05 -8.32
C LEU A 21 -4.54 5.98 -8.06
N PHE A 22 -5.04 6.93 -7.28
CA PHE A 22 -6.46 7.17 -7.13
C PHE A 22 -6.80 8.47 -7.85
N ASP A 23 -7.66 8.33 -8.85
CA ASP A 23 -8.33 9.45 -9.48
C ASP A 23 -9.55 9.83 -8.66
N GLU A 24 -9.67 11.11 -8.34
CA GLU A 24 -10.77 11.72 -7.59
C GLU A 24 -11.36 10.85 -6.45
N PRO A 25 -10.57 10.53 -5.40
CA PRO A 25 -11.06 9.73 -4.29
C PRO A 25 -12.23 10.45 -3.62
N GLN A 26 -13.36 9.75 -3.46
CA GLN A 26 -14.56 10.28 -2.81
C GLN A 26 -14.56 9.95 -1.32
N LYS A 27 -15.12 10.85 -0.52
CA LYS A 27 -15.40 10.56 0.90
C LYS A 27 -16.54 9.55 0.96
N LEU A 28 -16.37 8.51 1.77
CA LEU A 28 -17.46 7.62 2.15
C LEU A 28 -18.22 8.18 3.36
N TYR A 29 -17.54 8.94 4.23
CA TYR A 29 -18.12 9.59 5.40
C TYR A 29 -17.63 11.04 5.54
N GLU A 30 -18.47 11.95 6.04
CA GLU A 30 -18.13 13.37 6.14
C GLU A 30 -16.87 13.67 6.96
N GLU A 31 -16.60 12.81 7.96
CA GLU A 31 -15.51 12.90 8.93
C GLU A 31 -14.15 12.47 8.37
N GLU A 32 -14.12 11.88 7.16
CA GLU A 32 -12.89 11.35 6.58
C GLU A 32 -11.95 12.47 6.12
N LYS A 33 -10.69 12.41 6.59
CA LYS A 33 -9.59 13.19 6.03
C LYS A 33 -9.06 12.45 4.80
N ILE A 34 -9.40 12.95 3.62
CA ILE A 34 -8.82 12.47 2.35
C ILE A 34 -7.38 12.99 2.25
N GLY A 35 -6.43 12.07 2.30
CA GLY A 35 -5.02 12.31 2.02
C GLY A 35 -4.36 11.03 1.51
N GLY A 36 -3.22 11.15 0.84
CA GLY A 36 -2.57 9.98 0.22
C GLY A 36 -2.17 8.89 1.20
N GLY A 37 -1.82 9.26 2.42
CA GLY A 37 -1.56 8.30 3.50
C GLY A 37 -2.81 7.60 4.04
N SER A 38 -3.96 8.27 4.11
CA SER A 38 -5.19 7.66 4.66
C SER A 38 -5.92 6.77 3.66
N VAL A 39 -5.95 7.15 2.38
CA VAL A 39 -6.63 6.39 1.33
C VAL A 39 -5.75 5.24 0.81
N SER A 40 -4.47 5.50 0.56
CA SER A 40 -3.61 4.55 -0.14
C SER A 40 -2.96 3.51 0.78
N ALA A 41 -2.73 3.82 2.06
CA ALA A 41 -1.99 2.94 2.95
C ALA A 41 -2.70 1.60 3.26
N PRO A 42 -4.03 1.56 3.54
CA PRO A 42 -4.72 0.30 3.77
C PRO A 42 -4.69 -0.60 2.53
N ILE A 43 -4.94 -0.02 1.35
CA ILE A 43 -4.92 -0.73 0.06
C ILE A 43 -3.51 -1.26 -0.24
N LEU A 44 -2.48 -0.44 -0.01
CA LEU A 44 -1.09 -0.85 -0.18
C LEU A 44 -0.76 -2.05 0.69
N LYS A 45 -1.12 -2.01 1.98
CA LYS A 45 -0.84 -3.09 2.93
C LYS A 45 -1.48 -4.40 2.45
N ASP A 46 -2.77 -4.36 2.12
CA ASP A 46 -3.50 -5.55 1.67
C ASP A 46 -2.93 -6.13 0.37
N LEU A 47 -2.51 -5.26 -0.56
CA LEU A 47 -1.90 -5.68 -1.82
C LEU A 47 -0.53 -6.33 -1.59
N VAL A 48 0.31 -5.71 -0.77
CA VAL A 48 1.64 -6.22 -0.43
C VAL A 48 1.53 -7.56 0.29
N ASP A 49 0.64 -7.68 1.28
CA ASP A 49 0.41 -8.91 2.04
C ASP A 49 0.00 -10.07 1.13
N ARG A 50 -0.92 -9.82 0.17
CA ARG A 50 -1.33 -10.82 -0.82
C ARG A 50 -0.18 -11.24 -1.74
N ILE A 51 0.59 -10.29 -2.26
CA ILE A 51 1.72 -10.61 -3.15
C ILE A 51 2.77 -11.42 -2.36
N MET A 52 3.09 -11.01 -1.14
CA MET A 52 4.02 -11.72 -0.28
C MET A 52 3.55 -13.15 0.01
N PHE A 53 2.27 -13.34 0.30
CA PHE A 53 1.65 -14.65 0.50
C PHE A 53 1.79 -15.54 -0.76
N TYR A 54 1.32 -15.08 -1.92
CA TYR A 54 1.34 -15.89 -3.15
C TYR A 54 2.75 -16.19 -3.65
N LYS A 55 3.70 -15.27 -3.44
CA LYS A 55 5.10 -15.43 -3.86
C LYS A 55 5.98 -16.09 -2.79
N LYS A 56 5.41 -16.49 -1.65
CA LYS A 56 6.12 -17.09 -0.51
C LYS A 56 7.33 -16.25 -0.08
N ILE A 57 7.16 -14.93 -0.06
CA ILE A 57 8.19 -13.97 0.35
C ILE A 57 8.17 -13.89 1.88
N LYS A 58 9.31 -14.14 2.51
CA LYS A 58 9.43 -13.96 3.96
C LYS A 58 9.38 -12.46 4.31
N PRO A 59 8.69 -12.06 5.39
CA PRO A 59 8.76 -10.70 5.90
C PRO A 59 10.20 -10.30 6.24
N ASP A 60 10.54 -9.02 6.04
CA ASP A 60 11.87 -8.52 6.35
C ASP A 60 12.15 -8.46 7.87
N LYS A 61 11.09 -8.27 8.68
CA LYS A 61 11.16 -8.38 10.14
C LYS A 61 10.41 -9.65 10.56
N GLY A 62 11.06 -10.50 11.37
CA GLY A 62 10.37 -11.58 12.06
C GLY A 62 9.21 -10.98 12.86
N SER A 63 8.02 -11.58 12.75
CA SER A 63 6.95 -11.36 13.71
C SER A 63 7.40 -12.00 15.02
N ASP A 64 8.06 -11.22 15.87
CA ASP A 64 8.25 -11.56 17.29
C ASP A 64 6.90 -11.45 18.03
#